data_AF-G5IKQ1-F1
#
_entry.id   AF-G5IKQ1-F1
#
_cell.length_a   1.000
_cell.length_b   1.000
_cell.length_c   1.000
_cell.angle_alpha   90.00
_cell.angle_beta   90.00
_cell.angle_gamma   90.00
#
_symmetry.space_group_name_H-M   'P 1'
#
loop_
_entity.id
_entity.type
_entity.pdbx_description
1 polymer ?
#
loop_
_entity_poly.entity_id
_entity_poly.type
_entity_poly.pdbx_seq_one_letter_code
_entity_poly.pdbx_strand_id
1 'polypeptide(L)' 'MENFKNSTVYQIYIKSFKDTSGNGFGDIRGITEKLDYLKELGVDYVWI' A
#
# COMPACT_ATOMS: atom_id res chain seq x y z
N MET A 1 -6.49 17.36 11.65
CA MET A 1 -6.67 15.92 11.35
C MET A 1 -7.89 15.81 10.48
N GLU A 2 -7.75 15.25 9.27
CA GLU A 2 -8.92 14.97 8.44
C GLU A 2 -9.85 13.98 9.14
N ASN A 3 -11.14 14.11 8.86
CA ASN A 3 -12.16 13.28 9.45
C ASN A 3 -12.11 11.89 8.81
N PHE A 4 -11.68 10.88 9.58
CA PHE A 4 -11.57 9.49 9.12
C PHE A 4 -12.85 8.94 8.47
N LYS A 5 -14.02 9.46 8.84
CA LYS A 5 -15.31 9.07 8.21
C LYS A 5 -15.35 9.30 6.69
N ASN A 6 -14.55 10.24 6.19
CA ASN A 6 -14.50 10.59 4.77
C ASN A 6 -13.23 10.05 4.09
N SER A 7 -12.41 9.26 4.78
CA SER A 7 -11.14 8.78 4.26
C SER A 7 -11.28 7.46 3.51
N THR A 8 -10.46 7.29 2.47
CA THR A 8 -10.34 6.07 1.69
C THR A 8 -9.17 5.24 2.22
N VAL A 9 -9.45 3.99 2.60
CA VAL A 9 -8.45 3.04 3.12
C VAL A 9 -8.18 1.97 2.07
N TYR A 10 -6.91 1.72 1.76
CA TYR A 10 -6.49 0.65 0.86
C TYR A 10 -5.84 -0.48 1.67
N GLN A 11 -6.46 -1.66 1.64
CA GLN A 11 -5.94 -2.84 2.31
C GLN A 11 -4.92 -3.56 1.42
N ILE A 12 -3.73 -3.82 1.96
CA ILE A 12 -2.64 -4.51 1.27
C ILE A 12 -2.38 -5.85 1.94
N TYR A 13 -2.57 -6.93 1.19
CA TYR A 13 -2.02 -8.23 1.55
C TYR A 13 -0.56 -8.33 1.09
N ILE A 14 0.40 -8.10 2.00
CA ILE A 14 1.83 -7.94 1.68
C ILE A 14 2.36 -9.03 0.76
N LYS A 15 2.10 -10.30 1.11
CA LYS A 15 2.67 -11.48 0.42
C LYS A 15 2.33 -11.56 -1.06
N SER A 16 1.30 -10.87 -1.52
CA SER A 16 0.87 -10.88 -2.93
C SER A 16 0.97 -9.51 -3.60
N PHE A 17 1.48 -8.49 -2.92
CA PHE A 17 1.46 -7.12 -3.44
C PHE A 17 2.60 -6.84 -4.43
N LYS A 18 3.85 -6.90 -3.96
CA LYS A 18 5.04 -6.68 -4.80
C LYS A 18 6.26 -7.31 -4.14
N ASP A 19 6.91 -8.23 -4.84
CA ASP A 19 8.19 -8.82 -4.45
C ASP A 19 9.34 -7.98 -5.00
N THR A 20 10.27 -7.59 -4.14
CA THR A 20 11.51 -6.91 -4.49
C THR A 20 12.75 -7.75 -4.14
N SER A 21 12.55 -8.85 -3.44
CA SER A 21 13.59 -9.79 -3.00
C SER A 21 13.83 -10.94 -3.96
N GLY A 22 12.87 -11.22 -4.85
CA GLY A 22 12.93 -12.31 -5.84
C GLY A 22 12.61 -13.69 -5.26
N ASN A 23 12.02 -13.77 -4.07
CA ASN A 23 11.69 -15.03 -3.40
C ASN A 23 10.26 -15.54 -3.69
N GLY A 24 9.48 -14.79 -4.48
CA GLY A 24 8.11 -15.13 -4.85
C GLY A 24 7.03 -14.60 -3.90
N PHE A 25 7.42 -13.90 -2.83
CA PHE A 25 6.49 -13.27 -1.89
C PHE A 25 6.72 -11.76 -1.84
N GLY A 26 5.63 -11.01 -1.79
CA GLY A 26 5.72 -9.57 -1.61
C GLY A 26 6.29 -9.18 -0.25
N ASP A 27 6.86 -7.97 -0.21
CA ASP A 27 7.59 -7.44 0.94
C ASP A 27 7.29 -5.95 1.18
N ILE A 28 7.75 -5.43 2.33
CA ILE A 28 7.50 -4.04 2.72
C ILE A 28 8.17 -3.05 1.76
N ARG A 29 9.33 -3.38 1.17
CA ARG A 29 10.00 -2.49 0.20
C ARG A 29 9.16 -2.38 -1.07
N GLY A 30 8.50 -3.47 -1.48
CA GLY A 30 7.52 -3.47 -2.55
C GLY A 30 6.35 -2.51 -2.32
N ILE A 31 5.89 -2.36 -1.07
CA ILE A 31 4.89 -1.36 -0.69
C ILE A 31 5.46 0.05 -0.85
N THR A 32 6.66 0.30 -0.32
CA THR A 32 7.32 1.61 -0.41
C THR A 32 7.50 2.07 -1.86
N GLU A 33 7.90 1.18 -2.77
CA GLU A 33 8.08 1.48 -4.20
C GLU A 33 6.76 1.75 -4.95
N LYS A 34 5.61 1.53 -4.31
CA LYS A 34 4.28 1.80 -4.88
C LYS A 34 3.53 2.91 -4.15
N LEU A 35 4.17 3.63 -3.22
CA LEU A 35 3.56 4.76 -2.54
C LEU A 35 3.14 5.86 -3.53
N ASP A 36 3.93 6.12 -4.57
CA ASP A 36 3.56 7.10 -5.60
C ASP A 36 2.28 6.70 -6.35
N TYR A 37 2.12 5.40 -6.64
CA TYR A 37 0.88 4.86 -7.23
C TYR A 37 -0.31 5.01 -6.27
N LEU A 38 -0.14 4.69 -4.98
CA LEU A 38 -1.22 4.81 -3.98
C LEU A 38 -1.61 6.29 -3.76
N LYS A 39 -0.65 7.20 -3.87
CA LYS A 39 -0.89 8.63 -3.82
C LYS A 39 -1.64 9.13 -5.07
N GLU A 40 -1.25 8.68 -6.26
CA GLU A 40 -1.95 9.02 -7.51
C GLU A 40 -3.39 8.47 -7.51
N LEU A 41 -3.59 7.29 -6.93
CA LEU A 41 -4.91 6.68 -6.73
C LEU A 41 -5.80 7.48 -5.75
N GLY A 42 -5.22 8.33 -4.91
CA GLY A 42 -5.94 9.17 -3.95
C GLY A 42 -6.33 8.45 -2.65
N VAL A 43 -5.51 7.50 -2.20
CA VAL A 43 -5.74 6.79 -0.94
C VAL A 43 -5.18 7.59 0.24
N ASP A 44 -5.92 7.69 1.34
CA ASP A 44 -5.50 8.41 2.54
C ASP A 44 -4.71 7.52 3.51
N TYR A 45 -5.12 6.25 3.64
CA TYR A 45 -4.51 5.30 4.56
C TYR A 45 -4.26 3.95 3.92
N VAL A 46 -3.14 3.33 4.31
CA VAL A 46 -2.83 1.95 3.96
C VAL A 46 -3.07 1.08 5.19
N TRP A 47 -3.89 0.04 5.04
CA TRP A 47 -4.06 -1.00 6.05
C TRP A 47 -3.31 -2.25 5.61
N ILE A 48 -2.46 -2.77 6.50
CA ILE A 48 -1.60 -3.93 6.27
C ILE A 48 -2.04 -5.06 7.20
#